data_AF-K2FT78-F1
#
_entry.id   AF-K2FT78-F1
#
_cell.length_a   1.000
_cell.length_b   1.000
_cell.length_c   1.000
_cell.angle_alpha   90.00
_cell.angle_beta   90.00
_cell.angle_gamma   90.00
#
_symmetry.space_group_name_H-M   'P 1'
#
loop_
_entity.id
_entity.type
_entity.pdbx_description
1 polymer ?
#
loop_
_entity_poly.entity_id
_entity_poly.type
_entity_poly.pdbx_seq_one_letter_code
_entity_poly.pdbx_strand_id
1 'polypeptide(L)'
;MKDVIVKKSKINGKGLFAMRNFKKGELVLKWNPKILTKSDLKTVYKDEEKYVWHAGRNLYVFMQPPERFVNHSCDPNLTVRKNCEYAKRDINKSEELTSNYRRTPSDSAAKYFDCSCGSKNCKGRVN
;
A
#
# COMPACT_ATOMS: atom_id res chain seq x y z
N MET A 1 8.37 3.91 -15.22
CA MET A 1 7.77 4.54 -14.03
C MET A 1 8.41 5.90 -13.83
N LYS A 2 7.76 6.99 -14.28
CA LYS A 2 8.28 8.37 -14.17
C LYS A 2 7.48 9.23 -13.19
N ASP A 3 6.38 8.71 -12.65
CA ASP A 3 5.39 9.50 -11.92
C ASP A 3 5.44 9.29 -10.40
N VAL A 4 6.19 8.29 -9.92
CA VAL A 4 6.32 7.97 -8.49
C VAL A 4 7.75 7.59 -8.12
N ILE A 5 8.14 7.87 -6.89
CA ILE A 5 9.47 7.57 -6.35
C ILE A 5 9.38 7.06 -4.91
N VAL A 6 10.21 6.08 -4.56
CA VAL A 6 10.31 5.56 -3.19
C VAL A 6 11.34 6.38 -2.42
N LYS A 7 10.94 6.93 -1.27
CA LYS A 7 11.84 7.69 -0.36
C LYS A 7 11.59 7.26 1.09
N LYS A 8 12.44 7.73 2.02
CA LYS A 8 12.19 7.56 3.45
C LYS A 8 10.88 8.28 3.81
N SER A 9 9.97 7.56 4.46
CA SER A 9 8.69 8.09 4.90
C SER A 9 8.77 8.62 6.33
N LYS A 10 7.93 9.60 6.65
CA LYS A 10 7.69 10.02 8.04
C LYS A 10 6.67 9.12 8.75
N ILE A 11 5.85 8.40 7.99
CA ILE A 11 4.82 7.48 8.51
C ILE A 11 5.48 6.18 8.94
N ASN A 12 6.11 5.47 7.99
CA ASN A 12 6.74 4.18 8.25
C ASN A 12 7.82 3.86 7.20
N GLY A 13 9.06 3.64 7.65
CA GLY A 13 10.16 3.13 6.84
C GLY A 13 10.36 3.87 5.50
N LYS A 14 9.90 3.24 4.41
CA LYS A 14 9.88 3.79 3.06
C LYS A 14 8.44 4.06 2.62
N GLY A 15 8.23 5.17 1.93
CA GLY A 15 6.96 5.59 1.37
C GLY A 15 7.07 5.85 -0.12
N LEU A 16 5.94 5.79 -0.82
CA LEU A 16 5.83 6.16 -2.21
C LEU A 16 5.42 7.63 -2.33
N PHE A 17 6.10 8.40 -3.18
CA PHE A 17 5.86 9.84 -3.35
C PHE A 17 5.56 10.17 -4.80
N ALA A 18 4.67 11.13 -5.01
CA ALA A 18 4.35 11.67 -6.34
C ALA A 18 5.56 12.42 -6.94
N MET A 19 5.93 12.13 -8.19
CA MET A 19 6.96 12.89 -8.93
C MET A 19 6.39 14.02 -9.78
N ARG A 20 5.06 14.08 -9.90
CA ARG A 20 4.30 15.13 -10.60
C ARG A 20 2.97 15.38 -9.90
N ASN A 21 2.23 16.37 -10.38
CA ASN A 21 0.86 16.58 -9.95
C ASN A 21 -0.07 15.54 -10.60
N PHE A 22 -1.03 15.04 -9.83
CA PHE A 22 -2.12 14.18 -10.30
C PHE A 22 -3.45 14.89 -10.07
N LYS A 23 -4.37 14.74 -11.02
CA LYS A 23 -5.75 15.21 -10.87
C LYS A 23 -6.61 14.16 -10.20
N LYS A 24 -7.63 14.58 -9.47
CA LYS A 24 -8.64 13.68 -8.91
C LYS A 24 -9.17 12.73 -9.99
N GLY A 25 -9.19 11.44 -9.68
CA GLY A 25 -9.66 10.36 -10.56
C GLY A 25 -8.58 9.80 -11.48
N GLU A 26 -7.38 10.40 -11.51
CA GLU A 26 -6.29 9.92 -12.35
C GLU A 26 -5.68 8.62 -11.83
N LEU A 27 -5.27 7.73 -12.74
CA LEU A 27 -4.56 6.49 -12.40
C LEU A 27 -3.14 6.84 -11.92
N VAL A 28 -2.82 6.45 -10.69
CA VAL A 28 -1.50 6.69 -10.09
C VAL A 28 -0.62 5.45 -10.19
N LEU A 29 -1.18 4.27 -9.87
CA LEU A 29 -0.43 3.03 -9.85
C LEU A 29 -1.31 1.84 -10.22
N LYS A 30 -0.77 0.92 -11.02
CA LYS A 30 -1.38 -0.38 -11.27
C LYS A 30 -0.58 -1.44 -10.52
N TRP A 31 -1.25 -2.23 -9.68
CA TRP A 31 -0.58 -3.31 -8.96
C TRP A 31 -0.21 -4.43 -9.91
N ASN A 32 0.98 -5.00 -9.75
CA ASN A 32 1.43 -6.16 -10.48
C ASN A 32 2.02 -7.20 -9.51
N PRO A 33 1.19 -7.74 -8.60
CA PRO A 33 1.68 -8.69 -7.61
C PRO A 33 2.13 -9.98 -8.28
N LYS A 34 3.11 -10.64 -7.66
CA LYS A 34 3.48 -12.01 -8.03
C LYS A 34 2.63 -13.00 -7.25
N ILE A 35 2.10 -14.01 -7.93
CA ILE A 35 1.46 -15.14 -7.27
C ILE A 35 2.55 -16.18 -7.00
N LEU A 36 2.68 -16.55 -5.72
CA LEU A 36 3.64 -17.52 -5.22
C LEU A 36 2.91 -18.74 -4.70
N THR A 37 3.54 -19.90 -4.85
CA THR A 37 3.13 -21.14 -4.20
C THR A 37 3.84 -21.32 -2.85
N LYS A 38 3.44 -22.33 -2.06
CA LYS A 38 4.10 -22.65 -0.79
C LYS A 38 5.60 -22.96 -0.95
N SER A 39 6.03 -23.53 -2.08
CA SER A 39 7.45 -23.79 -2.36
C SER A 39 8.22 -22.50 -2.66
N ASP A 40 7.60 -21.55 -3.36
CA ASP A 40 8.23 -20.29 -3.76
C ASP A 40 8.48 -19.36 -2.56
N LEU A 41 7.72 -19.52 -1.47
CA LEU A 41 7.96 -18.78 -0.23
C LEU A 41 9.38 -18.94 0.31
N LYS A 42 10.04 -20.07 0.05
CA LYS A 42 11.44 -20.30 0.47
C LYS A 42 12.43 -19.38 -0.25
N THR A 43 12.03 -18.81 -1.38
CA THR A 43 12.86 -17.89 -2.18
C THR A 43 12.64 -16.43 -1.78
N VAL A 44 11.64 -16.13 -0.95
CA VAL A 44 11.38 -14.79 -0.43
C VAL A 44 12.36 -14.52 0.72
N TYR A 45 13.07 -13.40 0.65
CA TYR A 45 13.94 -12.98 1.75
C TYR A 45 13.12 -12.64 3.00
N LYS A 46 13.65 -12.95 4.19
CA LYS A 46 12.96 -12.76 5.48
C LYS A 46 12.44 -11.33 5.68
N ASP A 47 13.16 -10.32 5.20
CA ASP A 47 12.77 -8.90 5.30
C ASP A 47 11.65 -8.50 4.32
N GLU A 48 11.38 -9.33 3.32
CA GLU A 48 10.33 -9.14 2.32
C GLU A 48 9.05 -9.94 2.61
N GLU A 49 9.08 -10.88 3.55
CA GLU A 49 7.91 -11.69 3.96
C GLU A 49 6.71 -10.83 4.37
N LYS A 50 6.94 -9.63 4.93
CA LYS A 50 5.89 -8.67 5.30
C LYS A 50 5.06 -8.14 4.12
N TYR A 51 5.53 -8.33 2.88
CA TYR A 51 4.81 -7.94 1.66
C TYR A 51 4.06 -9.13 1.02
N VAL A 52 4.06 -10.28 1.68
CA VAL A 52 3.40 -11.50 1.22
C VAL A 52 2.08 -11.69 1.98
N TRP A 53 1.00 -11.91 1.23
CA TRP A 53 -0.34 -12.09 1.76
C TRP A 53 -0.88 -13.45 1.35
N HIS A 54 -1.50 -14.20 2.26
CA HIS A 54 -2.13 -15.48 1.92
C HIS A 54 -3.46 -15.23 1.18
N ALA A 55 -3.59 -15.77 -0.03
CA ALA A 55 -4.78 -15.63 -0.87
C ALA A 55 -5.68 -16.89 -0.89
N GLY A 56 -5.37 -17.88 -0.02
CA GLY A 56 -6.10 -19.15 0.05
C GLY A 56 -5.55 -20.22 -0.91
N ARG A 57 -5.97 -21.48 -0.71
CA ARG A 57 -5.60 -22.63 -1.56
C ARG A 57 -4.08 -22.80 -1.77
N ASN A 58 -3.26 -22.51 -0.76
CA ASN A 58 -1.79 -22.50 -0.82
C ASN A 58 -1.18 -21.49 -1.81
N LEU A 59 -1.93 -20.46 -2.19
CA LEU A 59 -1.46 -19.34 -2.99
C LEU A 59 -1.17 -18.13 -2.10
N TYR A 60 -0.10 -17.42 -2.46
CA TYR A 60 0.38 -16.24 -1.77
C TYR A 60 0.56 -15.11 -2.78
N VAL A 61 0.17 -13.90 -2.41
CA VAL A 61 0.30 -12.68 -3.19
C VAL A 61 1.48 -11.92 -2.66
N PHE A 62 2.53 -11.77 -3.46
CA PHE A 62 3.73 -11.01 -3.13
C PHE A 62 3.70 -9.65 -3.84
N MET A 63 3.46 -8.59 -3.06
CA MET A 63 3.41 -7.22 -3.56
C MET A 63 4.79 -6.76 -4.04
N GLN A 64 4.87 -6.26 -5.27
CA GLN A 64 6.14 -5.83 -5.85
C GLN A 64 6.40 -4.33 -5.56
N PRO A 65 7.64 -3.87 -5.73
CA PRO A 65 7.90 -2.44 -5.89
C PRO A 65 7.28 -1.90 -7.19
N PRO A 66 6.73 -0.67 -7.18
CA PRO A 66 6.73 0.27 -6.08
C PRO A 66 5.48 0.19 -5.16
N GLU A 67 4.45 -0.58 -5.52
CA GLU A 67 3.16 -0.63 -4.82
C GLU A 67 3.24 -1.05 -3.35
N ARG A 68 4.21 -1.90 -3.01
CA ARG A 68 4.43 -2.34 -1.63
C ARG A 68 4.84 -1.22 -0.66
N PHE A 69 5.24 -0.06 -1.18
CA PHE A 69 5.66 1.10 -0.39
C PHE A 69 4.57 2.16 -0.23
N VAL A 70 3.34 1.91 -0.69
CA VAL A 70 2.20 2.81 -0.45
C VAL A 70 1.77 2.64 1.01
N ASN A 71 2.07 3.61 1.87
CA ASN A 71 1.78 3.53 3.30
C ASN A 71 0.29 3.73 3.63
N HIS A 72 -0.09 3.36 4.86
CA HIS A 72 -1.41 3.64 5.37
C HIS A 72 -1.62 5.11 5.76
N SER A 73 -2.80 5.65 5.44
CA SER A 73 -3.35 6.83 6.11
C SER A 73 -4.83 6.65 6.43
N CYS A 74 -5.26 7.16 7.60
CA CYS A 74 -6.68 7.25 7.96
C CYS A 74 -7.44 8.29 7.10
N ASP A 75 -6.71 9.23 6.50
CA ASP A 75 -7.21 10.14 5.46
C ASP A 75 -6.32 10.03 4.21
N PRO A 76 -6.52 8.99 3.39
CA PRO A 76 -5.65 8.71 2.25
C PRO A 76 -5.91 9.69 1.09
N ASN A 77 -4.89 9.89 0.26
CA ASN A 77 -5.02 10.58 -1.02
C ASN A 77 -5.24 9.62 -2.21
N LEU A 78 -5.15 8.30 -2.00
CA LEU A 78 -5.49 7.28 -2.98
C LEU A 78 -6.81 6.57 -2.68
N THR A 79 -7.34 5.90 -3.70
CA THR A 79 -8.47 4.97 -3.61
C THR A 79 -8.26 3.79 -4.55
N VAL A 80 -8.51 2.57 -4.06
CA VAL A 80 -8.31 1.34 -4.81
C VAL A 80 -9.56 1.00 -5.63
N ARG A 81 -9.37 0.72 -6.93
CA ARG A 81 -10.39 0.12 -7.80
C ARG A 81 -9.75 -0.92 -8.69
N LYS A 82 -10.22 -2.18 -8.66
CA LYS A 82 -9.75 -3.28 -9.53
C LYS A 82 -8.21 -3.39 -9.60
N ASN A 83 -7.53 -3.48 -8.46
CA ASN A 83 -6.06 -3.58 -8.35
C ASN A 83 -5.29 -2.36 -8.90
N CYS A 84 -5.95 -1.21 -9.00
CA CYS A 84 -5.35 0.06 -9.37
C CYS A 84 -5.61 1.10 -8.28
N GLU A 85 -4.62 1.95 -8.04
CA GLU A 85 -4.71 3.11 -7.16
C GLU A 85 -5.00 4.35 -8.00
N TYR A 86 -6.08 5.05 -7.66
CA TYR A 86 -6.50 6.29 -8.29
C TYR A 86 -6.39 7.45 -7.30
N ALA A 87 -6.11 8.65 -7.80
CA ALA A 87 -6.09 9.85 -6.99
C ALA A 87 -7.51 10.17 -6.46
N LYS A 88 -7.70 10.14 -5.13
CA LYS A 88 -8.97 10.46 -4.48
C LYS A 88 -9.28 11.97 -4.48
N ARG A 89 -8.22 12.78 -4.56
CA ARG A 89 -8.21 14.25 -4.68
C ARG A 89 -7.06 14.66 -5.59
N ASP A 90 -6.91 15.95 -5.87
CA ASP A 90 -5.68 16.46 -6.49
C ASP A 90 -4.49 16.18 -5.56
N ILE A 91 -3.39 15.68 -6.14
CA ILE A 91 -2.15 15.32 -5.42
C ILE A 91 -1.02 16.14 -6.01
N ASN A 92 -0.31 16.90 -5.18
CA ASN A 92 0.83 17.67 -5.63
C ASN A 92 2.09 16.81 -5.73
N LYS A 93 3.01 17.23 -6.59
CA LYS A 93 4.37 16.70 -6.64
C LYS A 93 4.98 16.70 -5.23
N SER A 94 5.69 15.62 -4.91
CA SER A 94 6.32 15.34 -3.63
C SER A 94 5.39 15.02 -2.46
N GLU A 95 4.06 14.96 -2.65
CA GLU A 95 3.19 14.38 -1.63
C GLU A 95 3.41 12.87 -1.48
N GLU A 96 3.34 12.37 -0.25
CA GLU A 96 3.35 10.94 0.01
C GLU A 96 2.00 10.32 -0.38
N LEU A 97 2.06 9.27 -1.18
CA LEU A 97 0.93 8.51 -1.66
C LEU A 97 0.54 7.48 -0.59
N THR A 98 -0.70 7.56 -0.13
CA THR A 98 -1.21 6.75 0.98
C THR A 98 -2.56 6.16 0.66
N SER A 99 -2.81 4.95 1.16
CA SER A 99 -4.05 4.20 0.95
C SER A 99 -4.68 3.81 2.30
N ASN A 100 -5.98 3.54 2.31
CA ASN A 100 -6.64 3.05 3.52
C ASN A 100 -6.53 1.53 3.57
N TYR A 101 -5.86 1.01 4.60
CA TYR A 101 -5.63 -0.42 4.77
C TYR A 101 -6.77 -1.11 5.49
N ARG A 102 -7.73 -0.35 6.05
CA ARG A 102 -8.82 -0.93 6.84
C ARG A 102 -9.55 -1.97 6.02
N ARG A 103 -9.44 -3.21 6.48
CA ARG A 103 -10.18 -4.34 5.92
C ARG A 103 -11.57 -4.38 6.51
N THR A 104 -12.49 -5.03 5.80
CA THR A 104 -13.83 -5.25 6.34
C THR A 104 -13.73 -6.05 7.64
N PRO A 105 -14.55 -5.76 8.67
CA PRO A 105 -14.49 -6.45 9.97
C PRO A 105 -14.66 -7.98 9.89
N SER A 106 -15.22 -8.49 8.79
CA SER A 106 -15.37 -9.92 8.50
C SER A 106 -14.04 -10.64 8.20
N ASP A 107 -12.96 -9.90 7.95
CA ASP A 107 -11.66 -10.45 7.64
C ASP A 107 -10.95 -10.85 8.95
N SER A 108 -11.30 -12.02 9.48
CA SER A 108 -10.84 -12.57 10.77
C SER A 108 -9.31 -12.72 10.91
N ALA A 109 -8.56 -12.59 9.80
CA ALA A 109 -7.10 -12.61 9.75
C ALA A 109 -6.46 -11.20 9.80
N ALA A 110 -7.26 -10.15 9.93
CA ALA A 110 -6.80 -8.76 9.94
C ALA A 110 -5.92 -8.49 11.17
N LYS A 111 -4.60 -8.39 10.94
CA LYS A 111 -3.62 -8.09 11.99
C LYS A 111 -3.65 -6.61 12.28
N TYR A 112 -4.00 -6.27 13.51
CA TYR A 112 -3.98 -4.89 13.95
C TYR A 112 -2.54 -4.34 14.03
N PHE A 113 -2.37 -3.08 13.67
CA PHE A 113 -1.14 -2.34 13.91
C PHE A 113 -1.42 -0.90 14.35
N ASP A 114 -0.49 -0.32 15.11
CA ASP A 114 -0.59 1.05 15.58
C ASP A 114 -0.34 2.04 14.44
N CYS A 115 -1.20 3.04 14.35
CA CYS A 115 -1.22 4.00 13.24
C CYS A 115 -0.52 5.30 13.62
N SER A 116 0.56 5.62 12.89
CA SER A 116 1.33 6.86 13.00
C SER A 116 1.13 7.81 11.81
N CYS A 117 0.02 7.69 11.07
CA CYS A 117 -0.15 8.39 9.78
C CYS A 117 -0.18 9.93 9.84
N GLY A 118 -0.29 10.52 11.04
CA GLY A 118 -0.27 11.98 11.23
C GLY A 118 -1.53 12.72 10.78
N SER A 119 -2.56 12.03 10.31
CA SER A 119 -3.85 12.65 9.98
C SER A 119 -4.53 13.20 11.25
N LYS A 120 -5.20 14.35 11.14
CA LYS A 120 -6.06 14.89 12.21
C LYS A 120 -7.17 13.92 12.65
N ASN A 121 -7.56 13.01 11.74
CA ASN A 121 -8.59 12.00 11.96
C ASN A 121 -7.99 10.61 12.20
N CYS A 122 -6.72 10.52 12.60
CA CYS A 122 -6.05 9.25 12.88
C CYS A 122 -6.83 8.46 13.95
N LYS A 123 -7.06 7.17 13.68
CA LYS A 123 -7.76 6.27 14.61
C LYS A 123 -6.82 5.59 15.61
N GLY A 124 -5.51 5.87 15.54
CA GLY A 124 -4.49 5.28 16.40
C GLY A 124 -4.20 3.80 16.14
N ARG A 125 -5.15 3.06 15.55
CA ARG A 125 -5.00 1.65 15.20
C ARG A 125 -5.71 1.34 13.90
N VAL A 126 -5.11 0.45 13.12
CA VAL A 126 -5.67 -0.10 11.87
C VAL A 126 -5.96 -1.58 12.09
N ASN A 127 -7.05 -2.04 11.49
CA ASN A 127 -7.47 -3.44 11.43
C ASN A 127 -7.16 -4.04 10.05
#